data_AF-A0A931R760-F1
#
_entry.id   AF-A0A931R760-F1
#
_cell.length_a   1.000
_cell.length_b   1.000
_cell.length_c   1.000
_cell.angle_alpha   90.00
_cell.angle_beta   90.00
_cell.angle_gamma   90.00
#
_symmetry.space_group_name_H-M   'P 1'
#
loop_
_entity.id
_entity.type
_entity.pdbx_description
1 polymer ?
#
loop_
_entity_poly.entity_id
_entity_poly.type
_entity_poly.pdbx_seq_one_letter_code
_entity_poly.pdbx_strand_id
1 'polypeptide(L)'
;MHMLLALRLIHIFSAAFLVGAAIFNYFLLRPALRLIPPAHAVVVAQRVGTIFTYLGWTALVLLFLSGLSRLYMLGALNILTDLELYTTSYGRSLGFMILFWFLTVASSTYMTFVLRPRLMNKLSVNANPTLADVEKRRAAQMSSSKLLDRFQLANIITAVLALISGTSLLHNGLF
;
A
#
# COMPACT_ATOMS: atom_id res chain seq x y z
N MET A 1 -1.55 2.01 -31.10
CA MET A 1 -1.12 0.70 -30.55
C MET A 1 -0.02 0.82 -29.48
N HIS A 2 1.12 1.48 -29.76
CA HIS A 2 2.27 1.53 -28.85
C HIS A 2 2.00 2.16 -27.46
N MET A 3 1.19 3.22 -27.41
CA MET A 3 0.87 3.89 -26.14
C MET A 3 0.06 3.00 -25.17
N LEU A 4 -0.94 2.25 -25.66
CA LEU A 4 -1.71 1.32 -24.84
C LEU A 4 -0.84 0.18 -24.27
N LEU A 5 0.14 -0.28 -25.06
CA LEU A 5 1.11 -1.27 -24.60
C LEU A 5 1.99 -0.69 -23.49
N ALA A 6 2.54 0.52 -23.68
CA ALA A 6 3.36 1.19 -22.67
C ALA A 6 2.60 1.37 -21.35
N LEU A 7 1.36 1.89 -21.40
CA LEU A 7 0.53 2.03 -20.21
C LEU A 7 0.23 0.70 -19.52
N ARG A 8 0.00 -0.37 -20.30
CA ARG A 8 -0.21 -1.72 -19.75
C ARG A 8 1.05 -2.21 -19.02
N LEU A 9 2.22 -2.03 -19.62
CA LEU A 9 3.50 -2.42 -19.01
C LEU A 9 3.75 -1.63 -17.71
N ILE A 10 3.55 -0.32 -17.72
CA ILE A 10 3.66 0.54 -16.53
C ILE A 10 2.71 0.06 -15.43
N HIS A 11 1.45 -0.24 -15.79
CA HIS A 11 0.43 -0.69 -14.85
C HIS A 11 0.82 -2.03 -14.20
N ILE A 12 1.18 -3.03 -15.01
CA ILE A 12 1.58 -4.36 -14.54
C ILE A 12 2.85 -4.28 -13.68
N PHE A 13 3.85 -3.53 -14.13
CA PHE A 13 5.10 -3.35 -13.38
C PHE A 13 4.84 -2.69 -12.02
N SER A 14 4.00 -1.65 -11.99
CA SER A 14 3.63 -0.98 -10.74
C SER A 14 2.86 -1.91 -9.80
N ALA A 15 1.97 -2.75 -10.32
CA ALA A 15 1.25 -3.75 -9.54
C ALA A 15 2.20 -4.80 -8.94
N ALA A 16 3.07 -5.38 -9.77
CA ALA A 16 4.05 -6.37 -9.36
C ALA A 16 5.02 -5.81 -8.33
N PHE A 17 5.49 -4.58 -8.53
CA PHE A 17 6.35 -3.88 -7.58
C PHE A 17 5.63 -3.64 -6.25
N LEU A 18 4.40 -3.11 -6.26
CA LEU A 18 3.64 -2.83 -5.04
C LEU A 18 3.40 -4.09 -4.20
N VAL A 19 2.90 -5.16 -4.84
CA VAL A 19 2.61 -6.43 -4.19
C VAL A 19 3.89 -7.09 -3.69
N GLY A 20 4.92 -7.17 -4.55
CA GLY A 20 6.21 -7.77 -4.20
C GLY A 20 6.91 -7.04 -3.06
N ALA A 21 6.90 -5.70 -3.10
CA ALA A 21 7.45 -4.87 -2.03
C ALA A 21 6.71 -5.05 -0.70
N ALA A 22 5.38 -5.13 -0.72
CA ALA A 22 4.58 -5.34 0.47
C ALA A 22 4.85 -6.72 1.11
N ILE A 23 4.89 -7.78 0.29
CA ILE A 23 5.22 -9.14 0.74
C ILE A 23 6.63 -9.20 1.31
N PHE A 24 7.63 -8.68 0.58
CA PHE A 24 9.01 -8.63 1.04
C PHE A 24 9.13 -7.90 2.38
N ASN A 25 8.53 -6.72 2.50
CA ASN A 25 8.61 -5.90 3.71
C ASN A 25 8.01 -6.62 4.93
N TYR A 26 6.87 -7.29 4.75
CA TYR A 26 6.15 -7.93 5.85
C TYR A 26 6.70 -9.31 6.23
N PHE A 27 6.95 -10.17 5.25
CA PHE A 27 7.32 -11.57 5.50
C PHE A 27 8.83 -11.81 5.54
N LEU A 28 9.66 -10.96 4.93
CA LEU A 28 11.10 -11.16 4.89
C LEU A 28 11.83 -10.13 5.77
N LEU A 29 11.68 -8.84 5.46
CA LEU A 29 12.43 -7.79 6.14
C LEU A 29 12.11 -7.71 7.63
N ARG A 30 10.81 -7.68 7.99
CA ARG A 30 10.40 -7.56 9.39
C ARG A 30 10.91 -8.71 10.28
N PRO A 31 10.77 -9.99 9.90
CA PRO A 31 11.38 -11.08 10.66
C PRO A 31 12.90 -10.95 10.76
N ALA A 32 13.58 -10.57 9.68
CA ALA A 32 15.03 -10.38 9.70
C ALA A 32 15.47 -9.27 10.68
N LEU A 33 14.72 -8.17 10.77
CA LEU A 33 14.99 -7.08 11.71
C LEU A 33 14.93 -7.52 13.18
N ARG A 34 14.17 -8.57 13.52
CA ARG A 34 14.07 -9.10 14.90
C ARG A 34 15.36 -9.81 15.34
N LEU A 35 16.22 -10.19 14.40
CA LEU A 35 17.49 -10.85 14.67
C LEU A 35 18.63 -9.85 14.93
N ILE A 36 18.40 -8.56 14.65
CA ILE A 36 19.40 -7.50 14.78
C ILE A 36 19.23 -6.82 16.15
N PRO A 37 20.33 -6.44 16.84
CA PRO A 37 20.24 -5.66 18.08
C PRO A 37 19.36 -4.41 17.90
N PRO A 38 18.49 -4.07 18.89
CA PRO A 38 17.42 -3.09 18.70
C PRO A 38 17.88 -1.72 18.18
N ALA A 39 19.03 -1.23 18.65
CA ALA A 39 19.58 0.06 18.23
C ALA A 39 19.87 0.09 16.72
N HIS A 40 20.46 -0.98 16.17
CA HIS A 40 20.75 -1.08 14.74
C HIS A 40 19.49 -1.39 13.92
N ALA A 41 18.61 -2.24 14.44
CA ALA A 41 17.35 -2.59 13.78
C ALA A 41 16.48 -1.36 13.50
N VAL A 42 16.41 -0.41 14.44
CA VAL A 42 15.64 0.84 14.26
C VAL A 42 16.21 1.70 13.14
N VAL A 43 17.53 1.83 13.03
CA VAL A 43 18.17 2.63 11.96
C VAL A 43 17.91 2.01 10.59
N VAL A 44 18.07 0.69 10.47
CA VAL A 44 17.78 -0.04 9.22
C VAL A 44 16.30 0.09 8.87
N ALA A 45 15.40 -0.15 9.82
CA ALA A 45 13.95 -0.06 9.62
C ALA A 45 13.52 1.35 9.18
N GLN A 46 14.13 2.41 9.73
CA GLN A 46 13.85 3.78 9.32
C GLN A 46 14.29 4.07 7.89
N ARG A 47 15.52 3.67 7.53
CA ARG A 47 16.06 3.95 6.19
C ARG A 47 15.33 3.17 5.11
N VAL A 48 15.18 1.86 5.33
CA VAL A 48 14.48 0.95 4.42
C VAL A 48 13.00 1.31 4.35
N GLY A 49 12.35 1.56 5.49
CA GLY A 49 10.94 1.98 5.54
C GLY A 49 10.66 3.30 4.82
N THR A 50 11.61 4.24 4.82
CA THR A 50 11.51 5.49 4.05
C THR A 50 11.48 5.21 2.55
N ILE A 51 12.41 4.37 2.07
CA ILE A 51 12.49 3.98 0.66
C ILE A 51 11.21 3.26 0.23
N PHE A 52 10.74 2.27 1.01
CA PHE A 52 9.47 1.59 0.74
C PHE A 52 8.27 2.52 0.74
N THR A 53 8.26 3.56 1.59
CA THR A 53 7.18 4.56 1.58
C THR A 53 7.15 5.30 0.24
N TYR A 54 8.29 5.82 -0.22
CA TYR A 54 8.35 6.54 -1.49
C TYR A 54 7.99 5.64 -2.67
N LEU A 55 8.62 4.46 -2.75
CA LEU A 55 8.37 3.53 -3.85
C LEU A 55 6.93 3.01 -3.85
N GLY A 56 6.34 2.77 -2.67
CA GLY A 56 4.94 2.38 -2.54
C GLY A 56 3.99 3.46 -3.04
N TRP A 57 4.21 4.73 -2.67
CA TRP A 57 3.42 5.86 -3.18
C TRP A 57 3.58 6.06 -4.68
N THR A 58 4.81 5.94 -5.21
CA THR A 58 5.06 5.98 -6.66
C THR A 58 4.28 4.90 -7.38
N ALA A 59 4.30 3.66 -6.90
CA ALA A 59 3.57 2.55 -7.50
C ALA A 59 2.04 2.77 -7.45
N LEU A 60 1.50 3.26 -6.33
CA LEU A 60 0.07 3.59 -6.21
C LEU A 60 -0.38 4.66 -7.20
N VAL A 61 0.41 5.73 -7.37
CA VAL A 61 0.14 6.80 -8.34
C VAL A 61 0.24 6.28 -9.77
N LEU A 62 1.28 5.51 -10.09
CA LEU A 62 1.44 4.95 -11.43
C LEU A 62 0.31 3.98 -11.78
N LEU A 63 -0.17 3.16 -10.84
CA LEU A 63 -1.34 2.30 -11.03
C LEU A 63 -2.57 3.10 -11.42
N PHE A 64 -2.85 4.18 -10.68
CA PHE A 64 -4.00 5.04 -10.94
C PHE A 64 -3.90 5.71 -12.31
N LEU A 65 -2.80 6.41 -12.56
CA LEU A 65 -2.62 7.18 -13.80
C LEU A 65 -2.61 6.26 -15.03
N SER A 66 -1.92 5.12 -14.95
CA SER A 66 -1.88 4.17 -16.08
C SER A 66 -3.22 3.48 -16.30
N GLY A 67 -3.96 3.14 -15.23
CA GLY A 67 -5.30 2.54 -15.33
C GLY A 67 -6.32 3.51 -15.93
N LEU A 68 -6.38 4.74 -15.41
CA LEU A 68 -7.30 5.78 -15.87
C LEU A 68 -7.00 6.17 -17.32
N SER A 69 -5.72 6.35 -17.67
CA SER A 69 -5.31 6.67 -19.04
C SER A 69 -5.70 5.57 -20.02
N ARG A 70 -5.61 4.29 -19.63
CA ARG A 70 -6.06 3.18 -20.47
C ARG A 70 -7.57 3.20 -20.71
N LEU A 71 -8.37 3.45 -19.67
CA LEU A 71 -9.83 3.59 -19.83
C LEU A 71 -10.19 4.74 -20.75
N TYR A 72 -9.52 5.90 -20.60
CA TYR A 72 -9.69 7.05 -21.49
C TYR A 72 -9.35 6.72 -22.94
N MET A 73 -8.20 6.11 -23.19
CA MET A 73 -7.78 5.77 -24.55
C MET A 73 -8.63 4.68 -25.22
N LEU A 74 -9.33 3.86 -24.43
CA LEU A 74 -10.28 2.86 -24.93
C LEU A 74 -11.70 3.43 -25.09
N GLY A 75 -11.93 4.71 -24.79
CA GLY A 75 -13.26 5.32 -24.82
C GLY A 75 -14.20 4.78 -23.74
N ALA A 76 -13.66 4.14 -22.71
CA ALA A 76 -14.40 3.37 -21.71
C ALA A 76 -14.47 4.08 -20.34
N LEU A 77 -14.27 5.40 -20.27
CA LEU A 77 -14.38 6.13 -18.98
C LEU A 77 -15.77 6.09 -18.38
N ASN A 78 -16.81 6.07 -19.22
CA ASN A 78 -18.20 6.11 -18.77
C ASN A 78 -18.56 4.89 -17.90
N ILE A 79 -17.85 3.77 -18.04
CA ILE A 79 -18.02 2.59 -17.18
C ILE A 79 -17.83 2.93 -15.70
N LEU A 80 -17.09 3.99 -15.35
CA LEU A 80 -16.87 4.39 -13.96
C LEU A 80 -18.09 5.05 -13.31
N THR A 81 -19.03 5.56 -14.12
CA THR A 81 -20.25 6.23 -13.67
C THR A 81 -21.52 5.43 -13.99
N ASP A 82 -21.44 4.47 -14.91
CA ASP A 82 -22.57 3.68 -15.36
C ASP A 82 -22.82 2.43 -14.51
N LEU A 83 -24.06 1.94 -14.56
CA LEU A 83 -24.45 0.70 -13.89
C LEU A 83 -23.72 -0.53 -14.46
N GLU A 84 -23.15 -0.42 -15.66
CA GLU A 84 -22.32 -1.45 -16.31
C GLU A 84 -21.15 -1.93 -15.44
N LEU A 85 -20.65 -1.06 -14.55
CA LEU A 85 -19.62 -1.40 -13.57
C LEU A 85 -20.06 -2.53 -12.62
N TYR A 86 -21.36 -2.70 -12.41
CA TYR A 86 -21.90 -3.67 -11.46
C TYR A 86 -22.62 -4.83 -12.15
N THR A 87 -23.15 -4.61 -13.35
CA THR A 87 -23.96 -5.61 -14.07
C THR A 87 -23.14 -6.57 -14.91
N THR A 88 -21.99 -6.14 -15.46
CA THR A 88 -21.14 -6.97 -16.32
C THR A 88 -20.01 -7.64 -15.54
N SER A 89 -19.58 -8.84 -15.94
CA SER A 89 -18.44 -9.56 -15.34
C SER A 89 -17.15 -8.73 -15.38
N TYR A 90 -16.93 -8.08 -16.53
CA TYR A 90 -15.81 -7.16 -16.74
C TYR A 90 -15.90 -5.95 -15.80
N GLY A 91 -17.06 -5.30 -15.76
CA GLY A 91 -17.33 -4.15 -14.89
C GLY A 91 -17.09 -4.49 -13.42
N ARG A 92 -17.65 -5.60 -12.93
CA ARG A 92 -17.49 -6.01 -11.51
C ARG A 92 -16.03 -6.22 -11.14
N SER A 93 -15.26 -6.84 -12.03
CA SER A 93 -13.83 -7.07 -11.82
C SER A 93 -13.05 -5.77 -11.78
N LEU A 94 -13.37 -4.83 -12.68
CA LEU A 94 -12.80 -3.49 -12.69
C LEU A 94 -13.17 -2.73 -11.39
N GLY A 95 -14.44 -2.82 -10.97
CA GLY A 95 -14.94 -2.23 -9.73
C GLY A 95 -14.22 -2.77 -8.50
N PHE A 96 -14.05 -4.09 -8.38
CA PHE A 96 -13.28 -4.70 -7.29
C PHE A 96 -11.81 -4.29 -7.31
N MET A 97 -11.18 -4.27 -8.49
CA MET A 97 -9.79 -3.80 -8.62
C MET A 97 -9.63 -2.36 -8.12
N ILE A 98 -10.53 -1.45 -8.52
CA ILE A 98 -10.54 -0.05 -8.08
C ILE A 98 -10.80 0.06 -6.57
N LEU A 99 -11.78 -0.70 -6.06
CA LEU A 99 -12.11 -0.72 -4.64
C LEU A 99 -10.90 -1.15 -3.79
N PHE A 100 -10.27 -2.27 -4.13
CA PHE A 100 -9.12 -2.77 -3.39
C PHE A 100 -7.90 -1.86 -3.51
N TRP A 101 -7.69 -1.24 -4.68
CA TRP A 101 -6.68 -0.18 -4.83
C TRP A 101 -6.98 1.00 -3.89
N PHE A 102 -8.23 1.47 -3.83
CA PHE A 102 -8.64 2.58 -2.96
C PHE A 102 -8.45 2.24 -1.47
N LEU A 103 -8.84 1.04 -1.04
CA LEU A 103 -8.59 0.56 0.33
C LEU A 103 -7.09 0.56 0.67
N THR A 104 -6.25 0.15 -0.29
CA THR A 104 -4.79 0.17 -0.14
C THR A 104 -4.26 1.61 0.00
N VAL A 105 -4.78 2.55 -0.78
CA VAL A 105 -4.42 3.98 -0.68
C VAL A 105 -4.82 4.56 0.67
N ALA A 106 -6.06 4.32 1.11
CA ALA A 106 -6.58 4.84 2.39
C ALA A 106 -5.76 4.31 3.58
N SER A 107 -5.48 3.01 3.61
CA SER A 107 -4.63 2.38 4.61
C SER A 107 -3.19 2.92 4.58
N SER A 108 -2.59 3.03 3.39
CA SER A 108 -1.23 3.58 3.21
C SER A 108 -1.13 5.04 3.64
N THR A 109 -2.18 5.82 3.43
CA THR A 109 -2.30 7.22 3.90
C THR A 109 -2.25 7.27 5.41
N TYR A 110 -3.10 6.49 6.09
CA TYR A 110 -3.14 6.45 7.54
C TYR A 110 -1.81 5.98 8.13
N MET A 111 -1.20 4.94 7.56
CA MET A 111 0.12 4.46 7.98
C MET A 111 1.20 5.54 7.83
N THR A 112 1.23 6.23 6.70
CA THR A 112 2.29 7.20 6.35
C THR A 112 2.18 8.49 7.16
N PHE A 113 0.98 9.04 7.28
CA PHE A 113 0.78 10.38 7.85
C PHE A 113 0.36 10.37 9.31
N VAL A 114 -0.13 9.24 9.85
CA VAL A 114 -0.57 9.15 11.25
C VAL A 114 0.33 8.23 12.06
N LEU A 115 0.50 6.97 11.64
CA LEU A 115 1.24 5.98 12.44
C LEU A 115 2.74 6.23 12.43
N ARG A 116 3.32 6.50 11.26
CA ARG A 116 4.77 6.69 11.13
C ARG A 116 5.29 7.89 11.96
N PRO A 117 4.67 9.10 11.94
CA PRO A 117 5.10 10.19 12.82
C PRO A 117 5.00 9.84 14.31
N ARG A 118 3.93 9.14 14.73
CA ARG A 118 3.76 8.68 16.13
C ARG A 118 4.88 7.73 16.57
N LEU A 119 5.33 6.84 15.69
CA LEU A 119 6.40 5.89 15.97
C LEU A 119 7.78 6.55 15.99
N MET A 120 7.99 7.60 15.18
CA MET A 120 9.27 8.30 15.07
C MET A 120 9.46 9.39 16.12
N ASN A 121 8.41 9.78 16.85
CA ASN A 121 8.50 10.83 17.85
C ASN A 121 9.46 10.45 19.00
N LYS A 122 10.45 11.31 19.28
CA LYS A 122 11.46 11.14 20.34
C LYS A 122 11.12 12.03 21.52
N LEU A 123 11.33 11.54 22.75
CA LEU A 123 11.28 12.41 23.92
C LEU A 123 12.39 13.44 23.80
N SER A 124 12.05 14.71 24.03
CA SER A 124 13.06 15.76 24.12
C SER A 124 13.90 15.52 25.37
N VAL A 125 15.22 15.40 25.19
CA VAL A 125 16.17 15.22 26.29
C VAL A 125 16.13 16.42 27.24
N ASN A 126 15.76 17.60 26.73
CA ASN A 126 15.69 18.85 27.48
C ASN A 126 14.47 18.93 28.42
N ALA A 127 13.54 17.97 28.37
CA ALA A 127 12.29 18.01 29.12
C ALA A 127 12.35 17.29 30.48
N ASN A 128 13.50 16.72 30.88
CA ASN A 128 13.64 15.88 32.09
C ASN A 128 12.48 14.87 32.24
N PRO A 129 12.31 13.95 31.27
CA PRO A 129 11.13 13.08 31.23
C PRO A 129 11.05 12.19 32.48
N THR A 130 9.85 12.11 33.06
CA THR A 130 9.59 11.24 34.20
C THR A 130 9.45 9.77 33.76
N LEU A 131 9.57 8.82 34.68
CA LEU A 131 9.30 7.40 34.40
C LEU A 131 7.88 7.18 33.85
N ALA A 132 6.90 7.96 34.33
CA ALA A 132 5.53 7.92 33.83
C ALA A 132 5.43 8.35 32.35
N ASP A 133 6.21 9.35 31.94
CA ASP A 133 6.26 9.81 30.53
C ASP A 133 6.86 8.75 29.61
N VAL A 134 7.91 8.07 30.08
CA VAL A 134 8.53 6.96 29.35
C VAL A 134 7.56 5.80 29.18
N GLU A 135 6.83 5.43 30.23
CA GLU A 135 5.88 4.32 30.20
C GLU A 135 4.67 4.62 29.30
N LYS A 136 4.10 5.82 29.42
CA LYS A 136 3.02 6.30 28.54
C LYS A 136 3.43 6.26 27.07
N ARG A 137 4.67 6.65 26.76
CA ARG A 137 5.21 6.58 25.40
C ARG A 137 5.38 5.14 24.92
N ARG A 138 5.92 4.25 25.74
CA ARG A 138 6.05 2.82 25.40
C ARG A 138 4.70 2.21 25.08
N ALA A 139 3.67 2.49 25.89
CA ALA A 139 2.31 2.04 25.64
C ALA A 139 1.77 2.55 24.29
N ALA A 140 1.95 3.83 23.99
CA ALA A 140 1.52 4.43 22.71
C ALA A 140 2.30 3.88 21.50
N GLN A 141 3.59 3.59 21.65
CA GLN A 141 4.40 2.97 20.61
C GLN A 141 4.00 1.51 20.35
N MET A 142 3.69 0.75 21.41
CA MET A 142 3.21 -0.62 21.27
C MET A 142 1.85 -0.68 20.56
N SER A 143 0.90 0.18 20.93
CA SER A 143 -0.41 0.21 20.28
C SER A 143 -0.30 0.63 18.80
N SER A 144 0.49 1.66 18.50
CA SER A 144 0.74 2.11 17.13
C SER A 144 1.46 1.05 16.29
N SER A 145 2.38 0.28 16.88
CA SER A 145 3.09 -0.82 16.19
C SER A 145 2.14 -1.97 15.84
N LYS A 146 1.24 -2.35 16.77
CA LYS A 146 0.20 -3.37 16.51
C LYS A 146 -0.75 -2.92 15.40
N LEU A 147 -1.13 -1.64 15.39
CA LEU A 147 -2.03 -1.10 14.38
C LEU A 147 -1.33 -1.03 13.01
N LEU A 148 -0.06 -0.60 12.97
CA LEU A 148 0.76 -0.61 11.77
C LEU A 148 0.87 -2.02 11.17
N ASP A 149 1.05 -3.03 12.00
CA ASP A 149 1.12 -4.44 11.60
C ASP A 149 -0.16 -4.90 10.89
N ARG A 150 -1.32 -4.61 11.47
CA ARG A 150 -2.62 -4.92 10.89
C ARG A 150 -2.84 -4.24 9.55
N PHE A 151 -2.51 -2.95 9.44
CA PHE A 151 -2.64 -2.21 8.18
C PHE A 151 -1.68 -2.71 7.10
N GLN A 152 -0.47 -3.14 7.47
CA GLN A 152 0.46 -3.76 6.51
C GLN A 152 -0.09 -5.08 5.97
N LEU A 153 -0.64 -5.94 6.83
CA LEU A 153 -1.27 -7.18 6.39
C LEU A 153 -2.51 -6.90 5.53
N ALA A 154 -3.35 -5.95 5.94
CA ALA A 154 -4.51 -5.52 5.16
C ALA A 154 -4.09 -5.03 3.77
N ASN A 155 -3.02 -4.23 3.66
CA ASN A 155 -2.49 -3.78 2.37
C ASN A 155 -2.02 -4.92 1.48
N ILE A 156 -1.41 -5.97 2.03
CA ILE A 156 -1.02 -7.14 1.24
C ILE A 156 -2.27 -7.82 0.69
N ILE A 157 -3.26 -8.05 1.55
CA ILE A 157 -4.52 -8.70 1.16
C ILE A 157 -5.21 -7.88 0.07
N THR A 158 -5.40 -6.58 0.28
CA THR A 158 -6.07 -5.72 -0.71
C THR A 158 -5.26 -5.59 -1.99
N ALA A 159 -3.94 -5.47 -1.93
CA ALA A 159 -3.11 -5.40 -3.14
C ALA A 159 -3.14 -6.72 -3.95
N VAL A 160 -3.14 -7.87 -3.27
CA VAL A 160 -3.29 -9.19 -3.92
C VAL A 160 -4.68 -9.33 -4.53
N LEU A 161 -5.74 -8.95 -3.80
CA LEU A 161 -7.11 -8.98 -4.33
C LEU A 161 -7.26 -8.05 -5.55
N ALA A 162 -6.69 -6.84 -5.51
CA ALA A 162 -6.65 -5.94 -6.65
C ALA A 162 -5.93 -6.58 -7.85
N LEU A 163 -4.80 -7.27 -7.63
CA LEU A 163 -4.05 -7.97 -8.67
C LEU A 163 -4.86 -9.12 -9.28
N ILE A 164 -5.56 -9.90 -8.46
CA ILE A 164 -6.43 -10.99 -8.92
C ILE A 164 -7.59 -10.42 -9.75
N SER A 165 -8.28 -9.39 -9.25
CA SER A 165 -9.35 -8.70 -9.98
C SER A 165 -8.87 -8.05 -11.27
N GLY A 166 -7.64 -7.52 -11.31
CA GLY A 166 -7.05 -6.96 -12.52
C GLY A 166 -6.65 -8.02 -13.54
N THR A 167 -6.15 -9.18 -13.08
CA THR A 167 -5.76 -10.30 -13.94
C THR A 167 -6.99 -10.94 -14.58
N SER A 168 -8.10 -11.04 -13.86
CA SER A 168 -9.34 -11.61 -14.41
C SER A 168 -9.91 -10.80 -15.56
N LEU A 169 -9.61 -9.49 -15.67
CA LEU A 169 -10.00 -8.67 -16.82
C LEU A 169 -9.45 -9.21 -18.15
N LEU A 170 -8.37 -10.01 -18.13
CA LEU A 170 -7.85 -10.71 -19.31
C LEU A 170 -8.76 -11.85 -19.78
N HIS A 171 -9.66 -12.32 -18.90
CA HIS A 171 -10.58 -13.43 -19.10
C HIS A 171 -12.06 -12.98 -19.06
N ASN A 172 -12.34 -11.72 -19.40
CA ASN A 172 -13.67 -11.07 -19.30
C ASN A 172 -14.21 -10.86 -17.87
N GLY A 173 -13.39 -11.06 -16.85
CA GLY A 173 -13.72 -10.81 -15.44
C GLY A 173 -13.96 -12.08 -14.61
N LEU A 174 -14.07 -11.90 -13.29
CA LEU A 174 -14.58 -12.89 -12.35
C LEU A 174 -16.10 -12.76 -12.31
N PHE A 175 -16.78 -13.91 -12.46
CA PHE A 175 -18.24 -14.09 -12.39
C PHE A 175 -19.00 -13.43 -13.53
#